data_AF-A0A7C3LUD8-F1
#
_entry.id   AF-A0A7C3LUD8-F1
#
_cell.length_a   1.000
_cell.length_b   1.000
_cell.length_c   1.000
_cell.angle_alpha   90.00
_cell.angle_beta   90.00
_cell.angle_gamma   90.00
#
_symmetry.space_group_name_H-M   'P 1'
#
loop_
_entity.id
_entity.type
_entity.pdbx_description
1 polymer ?
#
loop_
_entity_poly.entity_id
_entity_poly.type
_entity_poly.pdbx_seq_one_letter_code
_entity_poly.pdbx_strand_id
1 'polypeptide(L)' 'DTFLAGFLYGYCRNKAPEECLAMAVAAGTAKALKEGTGMPDRKDVMEILKRVKVVNVSERNILPFL' A
#
# COMPACT_ATOMS: atom_id res chain seq x y z
N ASP A 1 1.89 10.55 -5.17
CA ASP A 1 3.16 10.72 -4.42
C ASP A 1 3.29 9.77 -3.24
N THR A 2 2.36 9.79 -2.28
CA THR A 2 2.47 8.93 -1.07
C THR A 2 2.47 7.44 -1.38
N PHE A 3 1.78 7.00 -2.45
CA PHE A 3 1.86 5.63 -2.94
C PHE A 3 3.29 5.25 -3.33
N LEU A 4 3.92 6.06 -4.20
CA LEU A 4 5.31 5.85 -4.61
C LEU A 4 6.27 5.92 -3.43
N ALA A 5 6.07 6.87 -2.51
CA ALA A 5 6.86 6.97 -1.29
C ALA A 5 6.74 5.72 -0.40
N GLY A 6 5.54 5.15 -0.27
CA GLY A 6 5.30 3.90 0.45
C GLY A 6 6.01 2.70 -0.19
N PHE A 7 5.99 2.62 -1.52
CA PHE A 7 6.74 1.58 -2.25
C PHE A 7 8.25 1.71 -2.00
N LEU A 8 8.81 2.90 -2.21
CA LEU A 8 10.25 3.17 -2.02
C LEU A 8 10.69 2.94 -0.57
N TYR A 9 9.85 3.27 0.40
CA TYR A 9 10.11 2.99 1.81
C TYR A 9 10.36 1.49 2.08
N GLY A 10 9.55 0.62 1.46
CA GLY A 10 9.72 -0.83 1.53
C GLY A 10 10.95 -1.29 0.75
N TYR A 11 11.10 -0.80 -0.48
CA TYR A 11 12.19 -1.17 -1.38
C TYR A 11 13.57 -0.86 -0.79
N CYS A 12 13.77 0.35 -0.25
CA CYS A 12 15.03 0.75 0.41
C CYS A 12 15.35 -0.08 1.67
N ARG A 13 14.41 -0.89 2.16
CA ARG A 13 14.57 -1.81 3.30
C ARG A 13 14.66 -3.28 2.88
N ASN A 14 14.90 -3.54 1.59
CA ASN A 14 14.99 -4.90 1.02
C ASN A 14 13.75 -5.75 1.34
N LYS A 15 12.57 -5.13 1.36
CA LYS A 15 11.30 -5.84 1.54
C LYS A 15 10.93 -6.60 0.28
N ALA A 16 10.14 -7.67 0.45
CA ALA A 16 9.62 -8.41 -0.69
C ALA A 16 8.72 -7.50 -1.56
N PRO A 17 8.58 -7.76 -2.87
CA PRO A 17 7.73 -6.95 -3.75
C PRO A 17 6.29 -6.79 -3.23
N GLU A 18 5.72 -7.84 -2.65
CA GLU A 18 4.37 -7.85 -2.08
C GLU A 18 4.28 -6.94 -0.85
N GLU A 19 5.29 -6.95 0.02
CA GLU A 19 5.38 -6.04 1.17
C GLU A 19 5.53 -4.57 0.70
N CYS A 20 6.32 -4.33 -0.35
CA CYS A 20 6.47 -2.99 -0.94
C CYS A 20 5.14 -2.49 -1.50
N LEU A 21 4.41 -3.33 -2.22
CA LEU A 21 3.09 -3.01 -2.76
C LEU A 21 2.07 -2.78 -1.64
N ALA A 22 2.09 -3.60 -0.59
CA ALA A 22 1.20 -3.42 0.56
C ALA A 22 1.44 -2.07 1.25
N MET A 23 2.71 -1.66 1.41
CA MET A 23 3.08 -0.35 1.96
C MET A 23 2.67 0.80 1.04
N ALA A 24 2.81 0.63 -0.27
CA ALA A 24 2.39 1.62 -1.26
C ALA A 24 0.88 1.88 -1.18
N VAL A 25 0.08 0.81 -1.18
CA VAL A 25 -1.38 0.89 -1.05
C VAL A 25 -1.76 1.53 0.29
N ALA A 26 -1.18 1.08 1.40
CA ALA A 26 -1.49 1.62 2.71
C ALA A 26 -1.19 3.13 2.83
N ALA A 27 -0.02 3.58 2.35
CA ALA A 27 0.35 4.99 2.37
C ALA A 27 -0.52 5.85 1.43
N GLY A 28 -0.86 5.32 0.25
CA GLY A 28 -1.76 5.96 -0.70
C GLY A 28 -3.16 6.13 -0.11
N THR A 29 -3.75 5.07 0.41
CA THR A 29 -5.07 5.08 1.05
C THR A 29 -5.10 6.01 2.26
N ALA A 30 -4.07 5.95 3.13
CA ALA A 30 -3.99 6.84 4.29
C ALA A 30 -4.00 8.31 3.89
N LYS A 31 -3.28 8.68 2.82
CA LYS A 31 -3.29 10.04 2.29
C LYS A 31 -4.63 10.44 1.69
N ALA A 32 -5.29 9.52 0.99
CA ALA A 32 -6.59 9.77 0.36
C ALA A 32 -7.70 10.02 1.40
N LEU A 33 -7.59 9.44 2.59
CA LEU A 33 -8.51 9.66 3.71
C LEU A 33 -8.27 10.98 4.46
N LYS A 34 -7.17 11.71 4.17
CA LYS A 34 -6.91 13.03 4.75
C LYS A 34 -7.41 14.11 3.79
N GLU A 35 -8.21 15.03 4.31
CA GLU A 35 -8.63 16.22 3.57
C GLU A 35 -7.43 17.11 3.22
N GLY A 36 -7.50 17.75 2.05
CA GLY A 36 -6.45 18.63 1.56
C GLY A 36 -5.09 17.94 1.38
N THR A 37 -4.02 18.67 1.66
CA THR A 37 -2.63 18.23 1.46
C THR A 37 -1.99 17.65 2.72
N GLY A 38 -2.73 17.50 3.81
CA GLY A 38 -2.23 16.93 5.06
C GLY A 38 -1.68 15.51 4.86
N MET A 39 -0.52 15.25 5.46
CA MET A 39 0.12 13.93 5.44
C MET A 39 -0.49 13.00 6.50
N PRO A 40 -0.62 11.70 6.21
CA PRO A 40 -1.09 10.74 7.20
C PRO A 40 -0.04 10.48 8.28
N ASP A 41 -0.50 10.19 9.50
CA ASP A 41 0.39 9.73 10.56
C ASP A 41 0.84 8.29 10.29
N ARG A 42 2.00 7.91 10.82
CA ARG A 42 2.48 6.52 10.77
C ARG A 42 1.43 5.53 11.29
N LYS A 43 0.73 5.87 12.38
CA LYS A 43 -0.32 5.01 12.95
C LYS A 43 -1.44 4.72 11.95
N ASP A 44 -1.86 5.72 11.16
CA ASP A 44 -2.96 5.59 10.21
C ASP A 44 -2.55 4.64 9.07
N VAL A 45 -1.32 4.79 8.56
CA VAL A 45 -0.75 3.90 7.55
C VAL A 45 -0.66 2.47 8.07
N MET A 46 -0.19 2.27 9.30
CA MET A 46 -0.04 0.94 9.89
C MET A 46 -1.39 0.24 10.14
N GLU A 47 -2.44 0.97 10.54
CA GLU A 47 -3.78 0.40 10.70
C GLU A 47 -4.38 -0.05 9.36
N ILE A 48 -4.15 0.72 8.30
CA ILE A 48 -4.59 0.33 6.95
C ILE A 48 -3.78 -0.88 6.46
N LEU A 49 -2.46 -0.88 6.67
CA LEU A 49 -1.56 -1.96 6.24
C LEU A 49 -2.02 -3.33 6.74
N LYS A 50 -2.52 -3.43 7.99
CA LYS A 50 -3.07 -4.68 8.56
C LYS A 50 -4.24 -5.26 7.74
N ARG A 51 -4.89 -4.45 6.92
CA ARG A 51 -6.06 -4.83 6.11
C ARG A 51 -5.71 -5.06 4.64
N VAL A 52 -4.51 -4.72 4.21
CA VAL A 52 -4.08 -4.90 2.82
C VAL A 52 -3.79 -6.37 2.55
N LYS A 53 -4.33 -6.88 1.44
CA LYS A 53 -4.05 -8.23 0.94
C LYS A 53 -3.49 -8.13 -0.46
N VAL A 54 -2.26 -8.59 -0.64
CA VAL A 54 -1.65 -8.74 -1.96
C VAL A 54 -1.86 -10.18 -2.42
N VAL A 55 -2.31 -10.35 -3.65
CA VAL A 55 -2.63 -11.65 -4.24
C VAL A 55 -1.87 -11.82 -5.54
N ASN A 56 -1.28 -13.01 -5.73
CA ASN A 56 -0.69 -13.37 -7.01
C ASN A 56 -1.79 -13.75 -7.99
N VAL A 57 -1.87 -13.04 -9.12
CA VAL A 57 -2.86 -13.26 -10.17
C VAL A 57 -2.56 -14.49 -11.02
N SER A 58 -1.31 -14.99 -11.05
CA SER A 58 -1.00 -16.22 -11.80
C SER A 58 -1.51 -17.49 -11.11
N GLU A 59 -1.76 -17.43 -9.80
CA GLU A 59 -2.15 -18.58 -8.98
C GLU A 59 -3.66 -18.64 -8.71
N ARG A 60 -4.42 -17.63 -9.15
CA ARG A 60 -5.87 -17.59 -8.98
C ARG A 60 -6.53 -16.84 -10.15
N ASN A 61 -7.63 -17.38 -10.68
CA ASN A 61 -8.54 -16.65 -11.58
C ASN A 61 -9.33 -15.58 -10.80
N ILE A 62 -8.69 -14.49 -10.35
CA ILE A 62 -9.33 -13.46 -9.49
C ILE A 62 -9.76 -12.19 -10.23
N LEU A 63 -9.83 -12.19 -11.56
CA LEU A 63 -10.39 -11.07 -12.30
C LEU A 63 -11.68 -11.51 -12.99
N PRO A 64 -12.81 -11.63 -12.27
CA PRO A 64 -14.10 -11.90 -12.91
C PRO A 64 -14.68 -10.69 -13.65
N PHE A 65 -13.96 -9.56 -13.69
CA PHE A 65 -14.41 -8.28 -14.26
C PHE A 65 -13.44 -7.68 -15.30
N LEU A 66 -12.42 -8.43 -15.72
CA LEU A 66 -11.62 -8.18 -16.92
C LEU A 66 -11.83 -9.36 -17.87
#